data_AF-A0A498CRP2-F1
#
_entry.id   AF-A0A498CRP2-F1
#
_cell.length_a   1.000
_cell.length_b   1.000
_cell.length_c   1.000
_cell.angle_alpha   90.00
_cell.angle_beta   90.00
_cell.angle_gamma   90.00
#
_symmetry.space_group_name_H-M   'P 1'
#
loop_
_entity.id
_entity.type
_entity.pdbx_description
1 polymer ?
#
loop_
_entity_poly.entity_id
_entity_poly.type
_entity_poly.pdbx_seq_one_letter_code
_entity_poly.pdbx_strand_id
1 'polypeptide(L)'
;MTQHYVGTKIIEAWPAQKDGVDGYSVKYEDGYISWSPKDTFEAAYLPMGHVGHLPPHVQRMVAEQTELDDRIAKLNAFLTTERYAGLSEDERNDLVTQAKCMIAYWNVLLIRVYRARGEYERPESPAAA
;
A
#
# COMPACT_ATOMS: atom_id res chain seq x y z
N MET A 1 -26.78 15.20 -7.63
CA MET A 1 -26.58 13.74 -7.77
C MET A 1 -25.40 13.36 -6.88
N THR A 2 -25.46 12.21 -6.20
CA THR A 2 -24.41 11.73 -5.29
C THR A 2 -23.55 10.70 -6.02
N GLN A 3 -22.21 10.78 -5.87
CA GLN A 3 -21.24 9.84 -6.46
C GLN A 3 -20.20 9.44 -5.40
N HIS A 4 -19.74 8.19 -5.44
CA HIS A 4 -18.67 7.67 -4.58
C HIS A 4 -17.33 7.67 -5.32
N TYR A 5 -16.24 7.95 -4.59
CA TYR A 5 -14.88 8.04 -5.13
C TYR A 5 -13.90 7.20 -4.30
N VAL A 6 -12.89 6.64 -4.97
CA VAL A 6 -11.72 6.02 -4.34
C VAL A 6 -10.47 6.85 -4.69
N GLY A 7 -9.58 7.06 -3.73
CA GLY A 7 -8.36 7.85 -3.90
C GLY A 7 -7.08 7.02 -3.77
N THR A 8 -5.98 7.52 -4.35
CA THR A 8 -4.64 6.89 -4.37
C THR A 8 -3.52 7.92 -4.11
N LYS A 9 -3.84 8.96 -3.33
CA LYS A 9 -2.91 10.08 -3.07
C LYS A 9 -1.83 9.68 -2.07
N ILE A 10 -0.59 10.11 -2.33
CA ILE A 10 0.48 10.10 -1.34
C ILE A 10 0.38 11.42 -0.57
N ILE A 11 0.43 11.36 0.76
CA ILE A 11 0.38 12.53 1.63
C ILE A 11 1.59 12.55 2.57
N GLU A 12 1.98 13.75 2.99
CA GLU A 12 2.94 13.94 4.08
C GLU A 12 2.16 14.27 5.36
N ALA A 13 2.45 13.55 6.43
CA ALA A 13 1.82 13.78 7.73
C ALA A 13 2.81 13.62 8.87
N TRP A 14 2.59 14.36 9.95
CA TRP A 14 3.39 14.28 11.17
C TRP A 14 2.51 14.31 12.41
N PRO A 15 2.92 13.67 13.52
CA PRO A 15 2.17 13.71 14.77
C PRO A 15 1.91 15.14 15.22
N ALA A 16 0.68 15.42 15.63
CA ALA A 16 0.26 16.73 16.12
C ALA A 16 -0.91 16.58 17.10
N GLN A 17 -0.92 17.40 18.15
CA GLN A 17 -2.05 17.50 19.07
C GLN A 17 -2.96 18.66 18.70
N LYS A 18 -4.26 18.45 18.86
CA LYS A 18 -5.27 19.52 18.77
C LYS A 18 -6.24 19.37 19.93
N ASP A 19 -6.38 20.42 20.73
CA ASP A 19 -7.27 20.45 21.90
C ASP A 19 -7.05 19.29 22.88
N GLY A 20 -5.79 18.87 23.05
CA GLY A 20 -5.40 17.75 23.93
C GLY A 20 -5.63 16.37 23.34
N VAL A 21 -6.06 16.26 22.08
CA VAL A 21 -6.28 15.00 21.36
C VAL A 21 -5.11 14.72 20.42
N ASP A 22 -4.61 13.48 20.46
CA ASP A 22 -3.56 13.01 19.55
C ASP A 22 -4.10 12.83 18.13
N GLY A 23 -3.29 13.22 17.15
CA GLY A 23 -3.61 13.09 15.74
C GLY A 23 -2.43 13.39 14.84
N TYR A 24 -2.76 13.76 13.61
CA TYR A 24 -1.78 14.05 12.56
C TYR A 24 -2.13 15.36 11.88
N SER A 25 -1.11 16.22 11.72
CA SER A 25 -1.16 17.28 10.72
C SER A 25 -0.83 16.66 9.36
N VAL A 26 -1.65 16.96 8.36
CA VAL A 26 -1.60 16.38 7.01
C VAL A 26 -1.46 17.50 6.01
N LYS A 27 -0.38 17.46 5.22
CA LYS A 27 -0.06 18.44 4.20
C LYS A 27 -0.44 17.91 2.81
N TYR A 28 -1.16 18.74 2.06
CA TYR A 28 -1.54 18.47 0.67
C TYR A 28 -0.62 19.19 -0.31
N GLU A 29 -0.72 18.82 -1.59
CA GLU A 29 0.13 19.35 -2.67
C GLU A 29 -0.01 20.86 -2.87
N ASP A 30 -1.20 21.40 -2.64
CA ASP A 30 -1.51 22.83 -2.70
C ASP A 30 -0.97 23.63 -1.49
N GLY A 31 -0.32 22.95 -0.54
CA GLY A 31 0.18 23.53 0.70
C GLY A 31 -0.88 23.67 1.81
N TYR A 32 -2.13 23.26 1.56
CA TYR A 32 -3.14 23.21 2.62
C TYR A 32 -2.72 22.19 3.69
N ILE A 33 -2.89 22.55 4.96
CA ILE A 33 -2.62 21.67 6.09
C ILE A 33 -3.92 21.47 6.87
N SER A 34 -4.33 20.20 6.98
CA SER A 34 -5.44 19.78 7.84
C SER A 34 -4.94 19.04 9.08
N TRP A 35 -5.77 18.91 10.09
CA TRP A 35 -5.53 18.00 11.22
C TRP A 35 -6.57 16.87 11.21
N SER A 36 -6.14 15.64 11.47
CA SER A 36 -7.00 14.46 11.60
C SER A 36 -6.75 13.76 12.93
N PRO A 37 -7.80 13.29 13.64
CA PRO A 37 -7.63 12.42 14.79
C PRO A 37 -6.82 11.17 14.44
N LYS A 38 -6.07 10.65 15.42
CA LYS A 38 -5.17 9.52 15.23
C LYS A 38 -5.87 8.30 14.61
N ASP A 39 -6.91 7.78 15.27
CA ASP A 39 -7.59 6.56 14.83
C ASP A 39 -8.22 6.73 13.44
N THR A 40 -8.82 7.90 13.18
CA THR A 40 -9.38 8.23 11.86
C THR A 40 -8.30 8.24 10.78
N PHE A 41 -7.12 8.78 11.09
CA PHE A 41 -6.01 8.85 10.15
C PHE A 41 -5.43 7.46 9.86
N GLU A 42 -5.10 6.70 10.91
CA GLU A 42 -4.49 5.37 10.78
C GLU A 42 -5.44 4.35 10.13
N ALA A 43 -6.76 4.52 10.27
CA ALA A 43 -7.74 3.71 9.54
C ALA A 43 -7.82 4.02 8.04
N ALA A 44 -7.47 5.25 7.64
CA ALA A 44 -7.63 5.72 6.26
C ALA A 44 -6.32 5.67 5.45
N TYR A 45 -5.16 5.74 6.10
CA TYR A 45 -3.87 5.87 5.44
C TYR A 45 -2.88 4.80 5.89
N LEU A 46 -2.15 4.23 4.92
CA LEU A 46 -1.11 3.24 5.16
C LEU A 46 0.27 3.94 5.32
N PRO A 47 1.09 3.53 6.30
CA PRO A 47 2.41 4.10 6.48
C PRO A 47 3.37 3.60 5.38
N MET A 48 3.93 4.52 4.60
CA MET A 48 4.93 4.20 3.57
C MET A 48 6.39 4.42 4.02
N GLY A 49 6.59 4.92 5.24
CA GLY A 49 7.89 5.40 5.72
C GLY A 49 8.33 6.72 5.08
N HIS A 50 9.61 7.06 5.21
CA HIS A 50 10.18 8.34 4.78
C HIS A 50 10.60 8.33 3.31
N VAL A 51 9.64 8.37 2.38
CA VAL A 51 9.90 8.26 0.93
C VAL A 51 10.16 9.60 0.22
N GLY A 52 10.04 10.74 0.91
CA GLY A 52 10.09 12.06 0.28
C GLY A 52 11.38 12.39 -0.48
N HIS A 53 12.47 11.71 -0.15
CA HIS A 53 13.77 11.86 -0.83
C HIS A 53 13.87 11.06 -2.15
N LEU A 54 12.94 10.12 -2.40
CA LEU A 54 12.95 9.29 -3.60
C LEU A 54 12.36 10.06 -4.80
N PRO A 55 12.76 9.74 -6.04
CA PRO A 55 12.11 10.30 -7.23
C PRO A 55 10.59 10.01 -7.24
N PRO A 56 9.72 10.89 -7.78
CA PRO A 56 8.27 10.72 -7.70
C PRO A 56 7.74 9.38 -8.23
N HIS A 57 8.32 8.87 -9.33
CA HIS A 57 7.93 7.57 -9.87
C HIS A 57 8.29 6.40 -8.93
N VAL A 58 9.37 6.52 -8.15
CA VAL A 58 9.74 5.52 -7.14
C VAL A 58 8.81 5.61 -5.93
N GLN A 59 8.46 6.82 -5.48
CA GLN A 59 7.46 7.00 -4.42
C GLN A 59 6.13 6.33 -4.79
N ARG A 60 5.68 6.46 -6.04
CA ARG A 60 4.48 5.79 -6.55
C ARG A 60 4.60 4.26 -6.55
N MET A 61 5.74 3.71 -6.95
CA MET A 61 5.97 2.25 -6.87
C MET A 61 5.92 1.74 -5.42
N VAL A 62 6.48 2.49 -4.47
CA VAL A 62 6.45 2.13 -3.05
C VAL A 62 5.03 2.23 -2.48
N ALA A 63 4.28 3.27 -2.87
CA ALA A 63 2.88 3.44 -2.46
C ALA A 63 2.03 2.26 -2.92
N GLU A 64 2.15 1.90 -4.20
CA GLU A 64 1.42 0.78 -4.78
C GLU A 64 1.81 -0.55 -4.14
N GLN A 65 3.10 -0.76 -3.83
CA GLN A 65 3.55 -1.94 -3.11
C GLN A 65 2.93 -2.01 -1.71
N THR A 66 2.88 -0.88 -0.99
CA THR A 66 2.31 -0.78 0.36
C THR A 66 0.80 -1.07 0.34
N GLU A 67 0.07 -0.49 -0.63
CA GLU A 67 -1.36 -0.77 -0.80
C GLU A 67 -1.62 -2.23 -1.14
N LEU A 68 -0.79 -2.82 -2.00
CA LEU A 68 -0.95 -4.22 -2.41
C LEU A 68 -0.64 -5.19 -1.27
N ASP A 69 0.39 -4.90 -0.46
CA ASP A 69 0.74 -5.68 0.73
C ASP A 69 -0.41 -5.71 1.75
N ASP A 70 -0.98 -4.55 2.08
CA ASP A 70 -2.14 -4.45 2.97
C ASP A 70 -3.36 -5.23 2.44
N ARG A 71 -3.65 -5.11 1.13
CA ARG A 71 -4.76 -5.85 0.53
C ARG A 71 -4.51 -7.36 0.50
N ILE A 72 -3.28 -7.80 0.24
CA ILE A 72 -2.89 -9.22 0.31
C ILE A 72 -3.05 -9.73 1.74
N ALA A 73 -2.57 -8.99 2.74
CA ALA A 73 -2.67 -9.38 4.14
C ALA A 73 -4.14 -9.53 4.59
N LYS A 74 -4.99 -8.55 4.24
CA LYS A 74 -6.44 -8.58 4.52
C LYS A 74 -7.14 -9.73 3.82
N LEU A 75 -6.83 -9.97 2.54
CA LEU A 75 -7.41 -11.09 1.79
C LEU A 75 -6.98 -12.43 2.40
N ASN A 76 -5.69 -12.62 2.67
CA ASN A 76 -5.19 -13.84 3.30
C ASN A 76 -5.81 -14.07 4.69
N ALA A 77 -6.01 -13.02 5.48
CA ALA A 77 -6.71 -13.12 6.75
C ALA A 77 -8.17 -13.53 6.55
N PHE A 78 -8.87 -13.01 5.53
CA PHE A 78 -10.24 -13.41 5.22
C PHE A 78 -10.34 -14.89 4.80
N LEU A 79 -9.37 -15.39 4.02
CA LEU A 79 -9.32 -16.78 3.54
C LEU A 79 -9.24 -17.82 4.68
N THR A 80 -8.90 -17.42 5.91
CA THR A 80 -8.85 -18.32 7.07
C THR A 80 -10.14 -18.31 7.92
N THR A 81 -11.13 -17.50 7.56
CA THR A 81 -12.36 -17.32 8.33
C THR A 81 -13.42 -18.37 8.02
N GLU A 82 -14.32 -18.65 8.98
CA GLU A 82 -15.52 -19.47 8.74
C GLU A 82 -16.42 -18.88 7.65
N ARG A 83 -16.45 -17.55 7.53
CA ARG A 83 -17.22 -16.86 6.49
C ARG A 83 -16.74 -17.23 5.09
N TYR A 84 -15.42 -17.32 4.89
CA TYR A 84 -14.85 -17.83 3.64
C TYR A 84 -15.23 -19.29 3.42
N ALA A 85 -15.14 -20.13 4.45
CA ALA A 85 -15.49 -21.55 4.35
C ALA A 85 -16.95 -21.77 3.89
N GLY A 86 -17.86 -20.88 4.30
CA GLY A 86 -19.28 -20.90 3.90
C GLY A 86 -19.60 -20.39 2.49
N LEU A 87 -18.63 -19.88 1.72
CA LEU A 87 -18.86 -19.42 0.34
C LEU A 87 -19.05 -20.59 -0.63
N SER A 88 -19.55 -20.29 -1.84
CA SER A 88 -19.57 -21.26 -2.94
C SER A 88 -18.15 -21.68 -3.32
N GLU A 89 -18.01 -22.83 -3.97
CA GLU A 89 -16.71 -23.30 -4.45
C GLU A 89 -16.07 -22.32 -5.44
N ASP A 90 -16.86 -21.76 -6.35
CA ASP A 90 -16.39 -20.77 -7.33
C ASP A 90 -15.82 -19.52 -6.64
N GLU A 91 -16.56 -18.92 -5.69
CA GLU A 91 -16.08 -17.74 -4.94
C GLU A 91 -14.80 -18.05 -4.16
N ARG A 92 -14.71 -19.25 -3.56
CA ARG A 92 -13.50 -19.66 -2.86
C ARG A 92 -12.30 -19.79 -3.79
N ASN A 93 -12.50 -20.36 -4.97
CA ASN A 93 -11.47 -20.53 -5.99
C ASN A 93 -11.03 -19.19 -6.58
N ASP A 94 -11.97 -18.28 -6.81
CA ASP A 94 -11.70 -16.94 -7.33
C ASP A 94 -10.90 -16.10 -6.33
N LEU A 95 -11.26 -16.11 -5.04
CA LEU A 95 -10.50 -15.39 -4.00
C LEU A 95 -9.07 -15.94 -3.82
N VAL A 96 -8.89 -17.26 -3.92
CA VAL A 96 -7.55 -17.88 -3.90
C VAL A 96 -6.75 -17.49 -5.13
N THR A 97 -7.38 -17.46 -6.31
CA THR A 97 -6.74 -17.04 -7.56
C THR A 97 -6.35 -15.57 -7.51
N GLN A 98 -7.25 -14.72 -7.01
CA GLN A 98 -6.99 -13.30 -6.76
C GLN A 98 -5.75 -13.11 -5.87
N ALA A 99 -5.66 -13.82 -4.73
CA ALA A 99 -4.51 -13.74 -3.85
C ALA A 99 -3.19 -14.12 -4.56
N LYS A 100 -3.19 -15.19 -5.35
CA LYS A 100 -2.01 -15.62 -6.14
C LYS A 100 -1.59 -14.54 -7.15
N CYS A 101 -2.53 -13.96 -7.87
CA CYS A 101 -2.26 -12.90 -8.85
C CYS A 101 -1.73 -11.63 -8.17
N MET A 102 -2.28 -11.25 -7.02
CA MET A 102 -1.80 -10.12 -6.24
C MET A 102 -0.37 -10.32 -5.75
N ILE A 103 -0.03 -11.52 -5.25
CA ILE A 103 1.34 -11.87 -4.84
C ILE A 103 2.31 -11.84 -6.03
N ALA A 104 1.91 -12.39 -7.17
CA ALA A 104 2.72 -12.34 -8.39
C ALA A 104 2.98 -10.89 -8.82
N TYR A 105 1.97 -10.03 -8.76
CA TYR A 105 2.12 -8.61 -9.05
C TYR A 105 3.07 -7.93 -8.05
N TRP A 106 2.87 -8.18 -6.76
CA TRP A 106 3.69 -7.63 -5.69
C TRP A 106 5.17 -8.00 -5.86
N ASN A 107 5.47 -9.26 -6.22
CA ASN A 107 6.85 -9.71 -6.47
C ASN A 107 7.52 -8.92 -7.60
N VAL A 108 6.81 -8.69 -8.71
CA VAL A 108 7.34 -7.88 -9.82
C VAL A 108 7.62 -6.44 -9.36
N LEU A 109 6.70 -5.87 -8.58
CA LEU A 109 6.83 -4.51 -8.06
C LEU A 109 7.98 -4.38 -7.05
N LEU A 110 8.14 -5.35 -6.15
CA LEU A 110 9.26 -5.44 -5.20
C LEU A 110 10.61 -5.37 -5.93
N ILE A 111 10.80 -6.20 -6.96
CA ILE A 111 12.05 -6.23 -7.73
C ILE A 111 12.27 -4.89 -8.46
N ARG A 112 11.20 -4.21 -8.90
CA ARG A 112 11.31 -2.86 -9.50
C ARG A 112 11.72 -1.81 -8.46
N VAL A 113 11.16 -1.86 -7.25
CA VAL A 113 11.52 -0.96 -6.15
C VAL A 113 12.98 -1.15 -5.76
N TYR A 114 13.44 -2.38 -5.56
CA TYR A 114 14.85 -2.63 -5.21
C TYR A 114 15.81 -2.14 -6.29
N ARG A 115 15.52 -2.40 -7.57
CA ARG A 115 16.32 -1.86 -8.69
C ARG A 115 16.35 -0.34 -8.69
N ALA A 116 15.21 0.31 -8.45
CA ALA A 116 15.12 1.77 -8.44
C ALA A 116 15.84 2.41 -7.24
N ARG A 117 15.97 1.69 -6.12
CA ARG A 117 16.72 2.11 -4.93
C ARG A 117 18.20 1.77 -4.97
N GLY A 118 18.67 1.02 -5.97
CA GLY A 118 20.04 0.51 -6.01
C GLY A 118 20.31 -0.63 -5.02
N GLU A 119 19.26 -1.24 -4.48
CA GLU A 119 19.31 -2.34 -3.50
C GLU A 119 19.26 -3.74 -4.17
N TYR A 120 19.34 -3.78 -5.50
CA TYR A 120 19.34 -5.03 -6.28
C TYR A 120 20.65 -5.21 -7.03
N GLU A 121 21.48 -6.16 -6.58
CA GLU A 121 22.61 -6.65 -7.36
C GLU A 121 22.10 -7.61 -8.44
N ARG A 122 22.32 -7.27 -9.72
CA ARG A 122 22.06 -8.21 -10.81
C ARG A 122 23.09 -9.34 -10.69
N PRO A 123 22.69 -10.62 -10.63
CA PRO A 123 23.67 -11.70 -10.79
C PRO A 123 24.39 -11.49 -12.13
N GLU A 124 25.72 -11.58 -12.13
CA GLU A 124 26.50 -11.45 -13.36
C GLU A 124 25.92 -12.42 -14.40
N SER A 125 25.63 -11.90 -15.59
CA SER A 125 25.25 -12.77 -16.71
C SER A 125 26.41 -13.73 -16.91
N PRO A 126 26.17 -15.05 -17.02
CA PRO A 126 27.21 -15.95 -17.53
C PRO A 126 27.69 -15.34 -18.85
N ALA A 127 29.00 -15.13 -18.96
CA ALA A 127 29.62 -14.74 -20.22
C ALA A 127 29.11 -15.73 -21.27
N ALA A 128 28.57 -15.22 -22.38
CA ALA A 128 28.15 -16.05 -23.49
C ALA A 128 29.34 -16.94 -23.90
N ALA A 129 29.21 -18.24 -23.66
CA ALA A 129 30.18 -19.25 -24.09
C ALA A 129 29.95 -19.60 -25.57
#